data_AF-W1YJT4-F1
#
_entry.id   AF-W1YJT4-F1
#
_cell.length_a   1.000
_cell.length_b   1.000
_cell.length_c   1.000
_cell.angle_alpha   90.00
_cell.angle_beta   90.00
_cell.angle_gamma   90.00
#
_symmetry.space_group_name_H-M   'P 1'
#
loop_
_entity.id
_entity.type
_entity.pdbx_description
1 polymer ?
#
loop_
_entity_poly.entity_id
_entity_poly.type
_entity_poly.pdbx_seq_one_letter_code
_entity_poly.pdbx_strand_id
1 'polypeptide(L)'
;VLLVSFASLGLRTGVVVALTIPVVVSTTFILMYESGIYLHKVSLGALILSLGLLVDDAIIVVEMMSVKLEEGWGHFRSATFAY
;
A
#
# COMPACT_ATOMS: atom_id res chain seq x y z
N VAL A 1 -0.86 8.15 -7.76
CA VAL A 1 -0.24 7.27 -6.75
C VAL A 1 1.24 7.05 -6.99
N LEU A 2 1.71 6.18 -7.91
CA LEU A 2 3.17 5.92 -8.08
C LEU A 2 4.05 7.17 -8.24
N LEU A 3 3.64 8.13 -9.08
CA LEU A 3 4.36 9.39 -9.31
C LEU A 3 4.40 10.29 -8.04
N VAL A 4 3.31 10.29 -7.26
CA VAL A 4 3.21 11.03 -5.99
C VAL A 4 4.03 10.34 -4.91
N SER A 5 4.01 9.00 -4.83
CA SER A 5 4.79 8.21 -3.87
C SER A 5 6.30 8.37 -4.11
N PHE A 6 6.74 8.39 -5.36
CA PHE A 6 8.16 8.65 -5.71
C PHE A 6 8.58 10.08 -5.35
N ALA A 7 7.71 11.06 -5.55
CA ALA A 7 7.99 12.46 -5.23
C ALA A 7 7.99 12.74 -3.72
N SER A 8 7.17 12.03 -2.93
CA SER A 8 6.94 12.36 -1.52
C SER A 8 7.86 11.62 -0.54
N LEU A 9 8.21 10.35 -0.77
CA LEU A 9 8.98 9.55 0.22
C LEU A 9 10.42 9.23 -0.19
N GLY A 10 10.80 9.47 -1.44
CA GLY A 10 12.11 9.05 -1.99
C GLY A 10 12.10 7.62 -2.56
N LEU A 11 13.20 7.25 -3.23
CA LEU A 11 13.26 6.07 -4.11
C LEU A 11 13.01 4.73 -3.37
N ARG A 12 13.46 4.60 -2.11
CA ARG A 12 13.43 3.33 -1.37
C ARG A 12 12.03 2.97 -0.87
N THR A 13 11.37 3.92 -0.25
CA THR A 13 10.00 3.85 0.29
C THR A 13 8.96 3.81 -0.83
N GLY A 14 9.18 4.58 -1.91
CA GLY A 14 8.33 4.52 -3.10
C GLY A 14 8.27 3.14 -3.76
N VAL A 15 9.39 2.40 -3.77
CA VAL A 15 9.45 1.02 -4.31
C VAL A 15 8.65 0.04 -3.46
N VAL A 16 8.66 0.18 -2.13
CA VAL A 16 7.85 -0.69 -1.24
C VAL A 16 6.37 -0.53 -1.54
N VAL A 17 5.89 0.71 -1.66
CA VAL A 17 4.48 1.00 -2.01
C VAL A 17 4.14 0.52 -3.42
N ALA A 18 5.06 0.67 -4.37
CA ALA A 18 4.87 0.22 -5.74
C ALA A 18 4.70 -1.31 -5.85
N LEU A 19 5.37 -2.08 -4.99
CA LEU A 19 5.24 -3.53 -4.92
C LEU A 19 3.92 -3.97 -4.26
N THR A 20 3.36 -3.18 -3.35
CA THR A 20 2.08 -3.49 -2.69
C THR A 20 0.91 -3.51 -3.67
N ILE A 21 0.89 -2.60 -4.64
CA ILE A 21 -0.20 -2.47 -5.63
C ILE A 21 -0.46 -3.79 -6.39
N PRO A 22 0.52 -4.41 -7.07
CA PRO A 22 0.29 -5.65 -7.81
C PRO A 22 -0.08 -6.82 -6.89
N VAL A 23 0.45 -6.87 -5.67
CA VAL A 23 0.09 -7.91 -4.69
C VAL A 23 -1.39 -7.83 -4.31
N VAL A 24 -1.88 -6.63 -3.99
CA VAL A 24 -3.28 -6.40 -3.60
C VAL A 24 -4.21 -6.69 -4.77
N VAL A 25 -3.90 -6.15 -5.95
CA VAL A 25 -4.73 -6.35 -7.16
C VAL A 25 -4.79 -7.83 -7.54
N SER A 26 -3.67 -8.56 -7.47
CA SER A 26 -3.64 -10.00 -7.75
C SER A 26 -4.49 -10.78 -6.74
N THR A 27 -4.37 -10.46 -5.46
CA THR A 27 -5.17 -11.08 -4.39
C THR A 27 -6.67 -10.83 -4.60
N THR A 28 -7.06 -9.61 -4.93
CA THR A 28 -8.47 -9.27 -5.19
C THR A 28 -9.01 -10.02 -6.39
N PHE A 29 -8.24 -10.13 -7.49
CA PHE A 29 -8.69 -10.91 -8.66
C PHE A 29 -8.86 -12.40 -8.35
N ILE A 30 -7.98 -12.99 -7.55
CA ILE A 30 -8.11 -14.39 -7.09
C ILE A 30 -9.41 -14.55 -6.29
N LEU A 31 -9.67 -13.65 -5.33
CA LEU A 31 -10.88 -13.71 -4.51
C LEU A 31 -12.16 -13.47 -5.33
N MET A 32 -12.12 -12.57 -6.30
CA MET A 32 -13.23 -12.34 -7.22
C MET A 32 -13.52 -13.56 -8.10
N TYR A 33 -12.47 -14.26 -8.55
CA TYR A 33 -12.59 -15.48 -9.33
C TYR A 33 -13.27 -16.60 -8.52
N GLU A 34 -12.80 -16.85 -7.30
CA GLU A 34 -13.40 -17.84 -6.39
C GLU A 34 -14.84 -17.47 -5.99
N SER A 35 -15.14 -16.18 -5.82
CA SER A 35 -16.47 -15.69 -5.43
C SER A 35 -17.45 -15.54 -6.62
N GLY A 36 -17.00 -15.81 -7.86
CA GLY A 36 -17.81 -15.62 -9.07
C GLY A 36 -18.21 -14.17 -9.35
N ILE A 37 -17.48 -13.19 -8.80
CA ILE A 37 -17.77 -11.77 -8.97
C ILE A 37 -17.17 -11.28 -10.30
N TYR A 38 -18.02 -10.83 -11.20
CA TYR A 38 -17.60 -10.29 -12.50
C TYR A 38 -17.06 -8.86 -12.38
N LEU A 39 -16.14 -8.51 -13.28
CA LEU A 39 -15.69 -7.12 -13.45
C LEU A 39 -16.77 -6.29 -14.14
N HIS A 40 -17.46 -5.49 -13.36
CA HIS A 40 -18.33 -4.43 -13.85
C HIS A 40 -17.70 -3.06 -13.58
N LYS A 41 -18.23 -2.02 -14.24
CA LYS A 41 -17.78 -0.63 -14.00
C LYS A 41 -17.89 -0.25 -12.52
N VAL A 42 -18.91 -0.77 -11.81
CA VAL A 42 -19.08 -0.59 -10.37
C VAL A 42 -17.97 -1.31 -9.58
N SER A 43 -17.66 -2.57 -9.88
CA SER A 43 -16.58 -3.32 -9.24
C SER A 43 -15.21 -2.68 -9.49
N LEU A 44 -14.97 -2.18 -10.70
CA LEU A 44 -13.76 -1.42 -11.03
C LEU A 44 -13.66 -0.12 -10.24
N GLY A 45 -14.77 0.62 -10.10
CA GLY A 45 -14.82 1.82 -9.26
C GLY A 45 -14.53 1.50 -7.79
N ALA A 46 -15.14 0.45 -7.25
CA ALA A 46 -14.90 -0.01 -5.88
C ALA A 46 -13.44 -0.46 -5.67
N LEU A 47 -12.86 -1.17 -6.64
CA LEU A 47 -11.46 -1.62 -6.60
C LEU A 47 -10.50 -0.44 -6.56
N ILE A 48 -10.71 0.59 -7.39
CA ILE A 48 -9.87 1.79 -7.42
C ILE A 48 -9.98 2.57 -6.10
N LEU A 49 -11.19 2.76 -5.57
CA LEU A 49 -11.40 3.44 -4.28
C LEU A 49 -10.75 2.69 -3.12
N SER A 50 -10.95 1.37 -3.06
CA SER A 50 -10.35 0.52 -2.03
C SER A 50 -8.82 0.52 -2.12
N LEU A 51 -8.26 0.46 -3.34
CA LEU A 51 -6.82 0.54 -3.55
C LEU A 51 -6.26 1.90 -3.11
N GLY A 52 -6.99 2.99 -3.37
CA GLY A 52 -6.61 4.33 -2.92
C GLY A 52 -6.47 4.42 -1.41
N LEU A 53 -7.51 4.00 -0.69
CA LEU A 53 -7.50 4.01 0.78
C LEU A 53 -6.40 3.11 1.37
N LEU A 54 -6.20 1.92 0.80
CA LEU A 54 -5.17 0.98 1.27
C LEU A 54 -3.75 1.52 1.04
N VAL A 55 -3.52 2.17 -0.11
CA VAL A 55 -2.21 2.73 -0.44
C VAL A 55 -1.90 3.95 0.44
N ASP A 56 -2.90 4.78 0.75
CA ASP A 56 -2.74 5.91 1.66
C ASP A 56 -2.32 5.44 3.06
N ASP A 57 -2.98 4.41 3.60
CA ASP A 57 -2.59 3.82 4.89
C ASP A 57 -1.17 3.24 4.85
N ALA A 58 -0.83 2.49 3.78
CA ALA A 58 0.51 1.93 3.63
C ALA A 58 1.61 3.01 3.54
N ILE A 59 1.32 4.15 2.89
CA ILE A 59 2.24 5.28 2.81
C ILE A 59 2.49 5.88 4.20
N ILE A 60 1.43 6.12 4.97
CA ILE A 60 1.54 6.70 6.32
C ILE A 60 2.34 5.78 7.25
N VAL A 61 2.10 4.47 7.20
CA VAL A 61 2.85 3.48 8.00
C VAL A 61 4.34 3.50 7.66
N VAL A 62 4.69 3.52 6.37
CA VAL A 62 6.09 3.55 5.91
C VAL A 62 6.78 4.86 6.29
N GLU A 63 6.10 5.99 6.14
CA GLU A 63 6.60 7.30 6.56
C GLU A 63 6.86 7.31 8.07
N MET A 64 5.90 6.84 8.86
CA MET A 64 6.05 6.73 10.31
C MET A 64 7.19 5.78 10.71
N MET A 65 7.36 4.64 10.05
CA MET A 65 8.51 3.77 10.29
C MET A 65 9.82 4.50 10.00
N SER A 66 9.91 5.26 8.91
CA SER A 66 11.10 6.03 8.55
C SER A 66 11.42 7.07 9.61
N VAL A 67 10.42 7.82 10.09
CA VAL A 67 10.60 8.82 11.15
C VAL A 67 11.10 8.17 12.44
N LYS A 68 10.48 7.05 12.89
CA LYS A 68 10.96 6.35 14.11
C LYS A 68 12.38 5.78 13.95
N LEU A 69 12.75 5.33 12.75
CA LEU A 69 14.11 4.89 12.46
C LEU A 69 15.12 6.05 12.58
N GLU A 70 14.76 7.25 12.12
CA GLU A 70 15.59 8.46 12.26
C GLU A 70 15.69 8.93 13.72
N GLU A 71 14.66 8.71 14.54
CA GLU A 71 14.68 8.94 15.99
C GLU A 71 15.55 7.93 16.78
N GLY A 72 16.27 7.03 16.09
CA GLY A 72 17.22 6.08 16.69
C GLY A 72 16.59 4.78 17.18
N TRP A 73 15.34 4.48 16.80
CA TRP A 73 14.71 3.20 17.12
C TRP A 73 15.26 2.10 16.21
N GLY A 74 15.58 0.93 16.78
CA GLY A 74 16.06 -0.21 16.01
C GLY A 74 14.99 -0.75 15.06
N HIS A 75 15.42 -1.27 13.88
CA HIS A 75 14.55 -1.75 12.80
C HIS A 75 13.35 -2.60 13.24
N PHE A 76 13.55 -3.50 14.21
CA PHE A 76 12.48 -4.37 14.71
C PHE A 76 11.44 -3.60 15.54
N ARG A 77 11.88 -2.61 16.33
CA ARG A 77 11.02 -1.82 17.22
C ARG A 77 10.17 -0.82 16.43
N SER A 78 10.72 -0.25 15.36
CA SER A 78 9.99 0.64 14.45
C SER A 78 8.93 -0.12 13.65
N ALA A 79 9.21 -1.38 13.27
CA ALA A 79 8.28 -2.22 12.54
C ALA A 79 7.02 -2.59 13.35
N THR A 80 7.15 -2.82 14.66
CA THR A 80 6.01 -3.20 15.53
C THR A 80 5.16 -2.01 15.97
N PHE A 81 5.72 -0.79 15.98
CA PHE A 81 5.03 0.41 16.51
C PHE A 81 4.26 1.21 15.45
N ALA A 82 4.37 0.82 14.17
CA ALA A 82 3.73 1.53 13.07
C ALA A 82 2.31 1.02 12.74
N TYR A 83 1.75 0.13 13.58
CA TYR A 83 0.36 -0.32 13.55
C TYR A 83 -0.36 0.20 14.78
#